data_AF-A0A8H7AM89-F1
#
_entry.id   AF-A0A8H7AM89-F1
#
_cell.length_a   1.000
_cell.length_b   1.000
_cell.length_c   1.000
_cell.angle_alpha   90.00
_cell.angle_beta   90.00
_cell.angle_gamma   90.00
#
_symmetry.space_group_name_H-M   'P 1'
#
loop_
_entity.id
_entity.type
_entity.pdbx_description
1 polymer ?
#
loop_
_entity_poly.entity_id
_entity_poly.type
_entity_poly.pdbx_seq_one_letter_code
_entity_poly.pdbx_strand_id
1 'polypeptide(L)'
;MWRSGVTMNDPSARIGRLHVGYPHLIGYHECAKKRRCPTTPYTSRISRYDLDHELHQTPIEPFTSSSFLSPLPRVACTTATSSLERLPDEITLEIISYLDIASLVRFAECNSDLRSLIVGLRHVQIAKSHTYIWSAVLEMLNAGTARFFTLDDFVSMLTTSKCMICKDSDAFAPWVCLMLCERVCGKCIKIEQKNIRLPQSVASKCLGLNLSDMVGKAGTASVSRQPKPLFSGRFSKVGCRAWWTMRGDNRLDIIPLRLAVKLSLEKHAQTGGASHVKKLIQAYISQNDPSLLSRGQLNAITDECDVRGLTDLIVNLRDWKQYEDRSQDSIPSWILTGYMPFLHSAVLPLQLEPGLLCEGCERIAFHTRLSPAYAAAAAAAPAEKSYLSAQYEVHFQHCDAAQSISKGQRFKISDEEQLREQLSLTLSRFDTLELSMRDHFLRQIRRIDFDRTPLEVCATVRSLLLRIDEIGNRCLQQRTSSRQVESSTARRLGR
;
A
#
# COMPACT_ATOMS: atom_id res chain seq x y z
N MET A 1 14.82 43.20 -46.55
CA MET A 1 13.36 43.43 -46.60
C MET A 1 12.69 42.62 -45.48
N TRP A 2 12.93 43.01 -44.23
CA TRP A 2 12.17 42.56 -43.05
C TRP A 2 12.01 43.82 -42.20
N ARG A 3 10.76 44.19 -41.93
CA ARG A 3 10.34 45.45 -41.31
C ARG A 3 10.07 45.21 -39.82
N SER A 4 10.68 46.08 -38.99
CA SER A 4 10.14 46.81 -37.81
C SER A 4 9.14 46.08 -36.90
N GLY A 5 9.28 46.02 -35.57
CA GLY A 5 9.83 46.98 -34.62
C GLY A 5 8.78 47.20 -33.51
N VAL A 6 9.22 47.59 -32.30
CA VAL A 6 8.52 48.37 -31.23
C VAL A 6 8.98 47.92 -29.82
N THR A 7 9.94 48.69 -29.33
CA THR A 7 10.21 49.27 -28.00
C THR A 7 9.97 48.54 -26.67
N MET A 8 11.06 48.61 -25.90
CA MET A 8 11.26 48.45 -24.45
C MET A 8 10.27 49.22 -23.56
N ASN A 9 9.99 48.64 -22.38
CA ASN A 9 9.88 49.36 -21.11
C ASN A 9 10.25 48.43 -19.94
N ASP A 10 11.34 48.79 -19.27
CA ASP A 10 11.82 48.32 -17.98
C ASP A 10 11.13 49.16 -16.87
N PRO A 11 10.80 48.57 -15.72
CA PRO A 11 11.19 49.27 -14.50
C PRO A 11 11.69 48.32 -13.40
N SER A 12 13.00 48.25 -13.27
CA SER A 12 13.72 47.94 -12.05
C SER A 12 13.69 49.15 -11.11
N ALA A 13 12.99 49.08 -9.97
CA ALA A 13 13.37 49.69 -8.69
C ALA A 13 12.23 49.64 -7.67
N ARG A 14 12.33 48.76 -6.66
CA ARG A 14 11.93 49.06 -5.28
C ARG A 14 12.62 48.07 -4.34
N ILE A 15 13.84 48.46 -3.95
CA ILE A 15 14.56 47.89 -2.79
C ILE A 15 13.88 48.48 -1.55
N GLY A 16 13.01 47.69 -0.92
CA GLY A 16 12.49 47.97 0.41
C GLY A 16 13.38 47.31 1.46
N ARG A 17 14.22 48.12 2.14
CA ARG A 17 14.91 47.72 3.37
C ARG A 17 13.86 47.45 4.46
N LEU A 18 13.82 46.24 5.00
CA LEU A 18 13.17 45.96 6.28
C LEU A 18 14.27 45.78 7.34
N HIS A 19 14.47 46.84 8.12
CA HIS A 19 15.24 46.79 9.36
C HIS A 19 14.34 46.27 10.49
N VAL A 20 14.83 45.19 11.12
CA VAL A 20 14.91 44.92 12.57
C VAL A 20 13.86 45.57 13.48
N GLY A 21 13.07 44.71 14.15
CA GLY A 21 12.33 45.05 15.37
C GLY A 21 12.16 43.82 16.27
N TYR A 22 13.13 43.60 17.16
CA TYR A 22 12.97 42.73 18.34
C TYR A 22 12.10 43.46 19.37
N PRO A 23 11.10 42.81 20.00
CA PRO A 23 10.57 43.28 21.27
C PRO A 23 11.35 42.66 22.43
N HIS A 24 11.90 43.55 23.25
CA HIS A 24 12.50 43.26 24.55
C HIS A 24 11.49 42.68 25.55
N LEU A 25 11.99 41.68 26.27
CA LEU A 25 11.77 41.31 27.68
C LEU A 25 11.14 42.39 28.59
N ILE A 26 9.98 42.07 29.19
CA ILE A 26 9.53 42.41 30.57
C ILE A 26 8.46 41.35 30.93
N GLY A 27 8.39 40.68 32.08
CA GLY A 27 9.15 40.70 33.32
C GLY A 27 8.73 39.50 34.17
N TYR A 28 9.67 38.99 34.95
CA TYR A 28 9.46 37.94 35.93
C TYR A 28 8.59 38.48 37.09
N HIS A 29 7.53 37.76 37.44
CA HIS A 29 6.95 37.84 38.78
C HIS A 29 7.20 36.51 39.49
N GLU A 30 7.99 36.58 40.56
CA GLU A 30 8.19 35.54 41.55
C GLU A 30 6.85 35.13 42.18
N CYS A 31 6.55 33.84 42.19
CA CYS A 31 5.73 33.25 43.24
C CYS A 31 6.35 31.93 43.67
N ALA A 32 7.08 32.00 44.77
CA ALA A 32 7.66 30.87 45.46
C ALA A 32 6.58 30.07 46.20
N LYS A 33 6.47 28.77 45.92
CA LYS A 33 6.71 27.68 46.89
C LYS A 33 6.12 26.33 46.44
N LYS A 34 7.02 25.33 46.44
CA LYS A 34 6.83 23.91 46.78
C LYS A 34 6.38 22.89 45.71
N ARG A 35 7.38 22.06 45.39
CA ARG A 35 7.39 20.59 45.17
C ARG A 35 7.22 20.04 43.75
N ARG A 36 8.31 19.39 43.31
CA ARG A 36 8.48 18.21 42.41
C ARG A 36 7.84 18.25 41.01
N CYS A 37 8.69 18.27 39.98
CA CYS A 37 8.88 17.19 39.00
C CYS A 37 9.90 17.63 37.92
N PRO A 38 10.75 16.73 37.38
CA PRO A 38 11.60 17.06 36.24
C PRO A 38 10.78 16.89 34.95
N THR A 39 10.34 18.00 34.36
CA THR A 39 9.87 18.02 32.98
C THR A 39 11.06 18.07 32.04
N THR A 40 11.42 16.92 31.46
CA THR A 40 12.15 16.91 30.18
C THR A 40 11.21 17.36 29.06
N PRO A 41 11.70 18.02 28.00
CA PRO A 41 10.87 18.33 26.85
C PRO A 41 10.52 17.02 26.14
N TYR A 42 9.24 16.67 26.18
CA TYR A 42 8.68 15.55 25.43
C TYR A 42 8.71 15.94 23.95
N THR A 43 9.77 15.58 23.22
CA THR A 43 9.72 15.51 21.76
C THR A 43 8.59 14.55 21.44
N SER A 44 7.51 15.05 20.86
CA SER A 44 6.43 14.24 20.31
C SER A 44 7.06 13.14 19.47
N ARG A 45 7.06 11.92 20.01
CA ARG A 45 7.46 10.71 19.30
C ARG A 45 6.41 10.57 18.19
N ILE A 46 6.71 11.15 17.01
CA ILE A 46 5.94 10.93 15.80
C ILE A 46 5.80 9.42 15.73
N SER A 47 4.56 8.94 15.88
CA SER A 47 4.27 7.54 15.74
C SER A 47 4.56 7.22 14.28
N ARG A 48 5.79 6.76 14.00
CA ARG A 48 6.03 5.86 12.88
C ARG A 48 5.11 4.70 13.17
N TYR A 49 3.91 4.75 12.61
CA TYR A 49 3.05 3.60 12.68
C TYR A 49 3.74 2.51 11.90
N ASP A 50 4.11 1.50 12.68
CA ASP A 50 4.34 0.14 12.28
C ASP A 50 3.17 -0.33 11.39
N LEU A 51 3.30 -0.15 10.07
CA LEU A 51 2.90 -1.21 9.13
C LEU A 51 3.64 -2.54 9.45
N ASP A 52 4.63 -2.47 10.34
CA ASP A 52 5.43 -3.55 10.91
C ASP A 52 4.77 -4.28 12.12
N HIS A 53 3.55 -3.96 12.57
CA HIS A 53 2.98 -4.67 13.74
C HIS A 53 2.24 -5.98 13.39
N GLU A 54 2.17 -6.33 12.09
CA GLU A 54 2.09 -7.72 11.60
C GLU A 54 3.43 -8.23 11.02
N LEU A 55 4.51 -7.45 11.15
CA LEU A 55 5.83 -7.72 10.59
C LEU A 55 6.90 -7.43 11.63
N HIS A 56 7.01 -8.29 12.64
CA HIS A 56 8.20 -8.33 13.48
C HIS A 56 9.46 -8.27 12.60
N GLN A 57 10.16 -7.14 12.64
CA GLN A 57 11.52 -7.02 12.14
C GLN A 57 12.41 -7.89 13.04
N THR A 58 12.41 -9.20 12.80
CA THR A 58 13.69 -9.89 12.89
C THR A 58 14.61 -9.20 11.90
N PRO A 59 15.91 -9.02 12.20
CA PRO A 59 16.88 -8.71 11.16
C PRO A 59 16.63 -9.72 10.05
N ILE A 60 16.05 -9.27 8.94
CA ILE A 60 15.88 -10.10 7.77
C ILE A 60 17.33 -10.32 7.35
N GLU A 61 17.86 -11.53 7.60
CA GLU A 61 19.02 -12.04 6.89
C GLU A 61 18.80 -11.62 5.43
N PRO A 62 19.60 -10.67 4.89
CA PRO A 62 19.30 -10.04 3.62
C PRO A 62 19.04 -11.14 2.62
N PHE A 63 17.86 -11.12 1.99
CA PHE A 63 17.44 -12.12 1.02
C PHE A 63 18.62 -12.47 0.10
N THR A 64 19.27 -13.61 0.34
CA THR A 64 20.43 -14.09 -0.42
C THR A 64 20.03 -14.65 -1.79
N SER A 65 18.73 -14.63 -2.08
CA SER A 65 18.13 -14.96 -3.37
C SER A 65 18.31 -13.82 -4.37
N SER A 66 19.55 -13.44 -4.69
CA SER A 66 19.87 -12.59 -5.82
C SER A 66 21.31 -12.83 -6.27
N SER A 67 21.49 -13.83 -7.13
CA SER A 67 22.72 -14.03 -7.92
C SER A 67 23.11 -12.81 -8.76
N PHE A 68 22.22 -11.81 -8.88
CA PHE A 68 22.44 -10.57 -9.59
C PHE A 68 23.46 -9.64 -8.91
N LEU A 69 23.54 -9.67 -7.57
CA LEU A 69 24.44 -8.79 -6.79
C LEU A 69 25.44 -9.54 -5.91
N SER A 70 25.31 -10.86 -5.79
CA SER A 70 26.40 -11.69 -5.29
C SER A 70 27.56 -11.64 -6.29
N PRO A 71 28.82 -11.61 -5.82
CA PRO A 71 29.97 -11.76 -6.71
C PRO A 71 29.78 -13.04 -7.52
N LEU A 72 29.61 -12.94 -8.83
CA LEU A 72 29.64 -14.14 -9.67
C LEU A 72 31.03 -14.76 -9.51
N PRO A 73 31.15 -16.10 -9.50
CA PRO A 73 32.45 -16.74 -9.63
C PRO A 73 33.14 -16.13 -10.85
N ARG A 74 34.34 -15.57 -10.67
CA ARG A 74 35.16 -15.07 -11.77
C ARG A 74 35.48 -16.26 -12.67
N VAL A 75 34.65 -16.50 -13.68
CA VAL A 75 35.03 -17.33 -14.80
C VAL A 75 36.14 -16.55 -15.48
N ALA A 76 37.36 -17.07 -15.45
CA ALA A 76 38.52 -16.46 -16.07
C ALA A 76 38.32 -16.41 -17.59
N CYS A 77 37.61 -15.39 -18.06
CA CYS A 77 37.44 -15.11 -19.48
C CYS A 77 38.72 -14.42 -19.95
N THR A 78 39.48 -15.11 -20.78
CA THR A 78 40.75 -14.64 -21.32
C THR A 78 40.55 -13.45 -22.27
N THR A 79 40.86 -12.25 -21.77
CA THR A 79 41.66 -11.19 -22.41
C THR A 79 41.22 -10.53 -23.73
N ALA A 80 39.97 -10.67 -24.17
CA ALA A 80 39.41 -9.73 -25.15
C ALA A 80 38.63 -8.65 -24.40
N THR A 81 39.31 -7.56 -24.03
CA THR A 81 38.66 -6.33 -23.50
C THR A 81 37.51 -5.97 -24.43
N SER A 82 36.29 -5.95 -23.92
CA SER A 82 35.13 -5.62 -24.74
C SER A 82 35.30 -4.19 -25.29
N SER A 83 34.83 -3.92 -26.51
CA SER A 83 34.94 -2.58 -27.11
C SER A 83 34.31 -1.47 -26.25
N LEU A 84 33.39 -1.83 -25.35
CA LEU A 84 32.75 -0.96 -24.35
C LEU A 84 33.72 -0.45 -23.28
N GLU A 85 34.73 -1.23 -22.89
CA GLU A 85 35.75 -0.83 -21.89
C GLU A 85 36.69 0.28 -22.41
N ARG A 86 36.62 0.58 -23.72
CA ARG A 86 37.39 1.68 -24.33
C ARG A 86 36.65 3.00 -24.31
N LEU A 87 35.37 3.01 -23.93
CA LEU A 87 34.62 4.26 -23.81
C LEU A 87 35.02 5.00 -22.53
N PRO A 88 35.13 6.33 -22.57
CA PRO A 88 35.24 7.13 -21.35
C PRO A 88 34.06 6.86 -20.42
N ASP A 89 34.30 6.99 -19.11
CA ASP A 89 33.29 6.76 -18.07
C ASP A 89 32.06 7.65 -18.28
N GLU A 90 32.24 8.87 -18.78
CA GLU A 90 31.16 9.82 -19.04
C GLU A 90 30.18 9.28 -20.09
N ILE A 91 30.69 8.76 -21.21
CA ILE A 91 29.87 8.17 -22.27
C ILE A 91 29.20 6.89 -21.77
N THR A 92 29.91 6.11 -20.96
CA THR A 92 29.37 4.88 -20.36
C THR A 92 28.21 5.19 -19.41
N LEU A 93 28.36 6.21 -18.55
CA LEU A 93 27.31 6.67 -17.65
C LEU A 93 26.11 7.25 -18.39
N GLU A 94 26.36 7.99 -19.48
CA GLU A 94 25.30 8.49 -20.36
C GLU A 94 24.50 7.34 -20.99
N ILE A 95 25.17 6.34 -21.58
CA ILE A 95 24.52 5.13 -22.10
C ILE A 95 23.69 4.45 -21.02
N ILE A 96 24.26 4.25 -19.83
CA ILE A 96 23.59 3.62 -18.69
C ILE A 96 22.32 4.38 -18.29
N SER A 97 22.32 5.72 -18.33
CA SER A 97 21.15 6.53 -18.01
C SER A 97 19.97 6.32 -18.96
N TYR A 98 20.23 5.94 -20.22
CA TYR A 98 19.21 5.65 -21.23
C TYR A 98 18.72 4.20 -21.24
N LEU A 99 19.37 3.30 -20.49
CA LEU A 99 18.94 1.90 -20.42
C LEU A 99 17.69 1.77 -19.55
N ASP A 100 16.72 1.00 -20.04
CA ASP A 100 15.62 0.51 -19.22
C ASP A 100 16.16 -0.41 -18.10
N ILE A 101 15.44 -0.52 -16.99
CA ILE A 101 15.88 -1.28 -15.81
C ILE A 101 16.20 -2.74 -16.16
N ALA A 102 15.43 -3.38 -17.05
CA ALA A 102 15.68 -4.77 -17.44
C ALA A 102 16.96 -4.91 -18.28
N SER A 103 17.24 -3.98 -19.19
CA SER A 103 18.47 -3.91 -19.96
C SER A 103 19.65 -3.55 -19.09
N LEU A 104 19.50 -2.64 -18.13
CA LEU A 104 20.52 -2.29 -17.14
C LEU A 104 20.94 -3.52 -16.31
N VAL A 105 19.96 -4.33 -15.88
CA VAL A 105 20.20 -5.59 -15.19
C VAL A 105 20.98 -6.56 -16.08
N ARG A 106 20.51 -6.84 -17.31
CA ARG A 106 21.25 -7.72 -18.23
C ARG A 106 22.66 -7.20 -18.54
N PHE A 107 22.83 -5.89 -18.65
CA PHE A 107 24.11 -5.26 -18.90
C PHE A 107 25.09 -5.49 -17.73
N ALA A 108 24.62 -5.34 -16.49
CA ALA A 108 25.38 -5.69 -15.30
C ALA A 108 25.68 -7.20 -15.21
N GLU A 109 24.82 -8.09 -15.71
CA GLU A 109 25.06 -9.53 -15.72
C GLU A 109 26.21 -9.93 -16.67
N CYS A 110 26.32 -9.26 -17.82
CA CYS A 110 27.28 -9.61 -18.87
C CYS A 110 28.69 -9.02 -18.69
N ASN A 111 28.88 -7.96 -17.90
CA ASN A 111 30.19 -7.31 -17.72
C ASN A 111 30.44 -6.93 -16.24
N SER A 112 31.53 -7.43 -15.64
CA SER A 112 31.85 -7.22 -14.22
C SER A 112 32.26 -5.79 -13.86
N ASP A 113 32.90 -5.09 -14.80
CA ASP A 113 33.40 -3.73 -14.57
C ASP A 113 32.22 -2.75 -14.64
N LEU A 114 31.37 -2.92 -15.65
CA LEU A 114 30.09 -2.21 -15.76
C LEU A 114 29.15 -2.53 -14.60
N ARG A 115 29.13 -3.78 -14.10
CA ARG A 115 28.41 -4.10 -12.85
C ARG A 115 28.90 -3.25 -11.69
N SER A 116 30.22 -3.11 -11.53
CA SER A 116 30.80 -2.31 -10.45
C SER A 116 30.39 -0.85 -10.57
N LEU A 117 30.40 -0.30 -11.79
CA LEU A 117 29.92 1.05 -12.10
C LEU A 117 28.42 1.21 -11.77
N ILE A 118 27.57 0.28 -12.24
CA ILE A 118 26.11 0.29 -12.02
C ILE A 118 25.78 0.17 -10.52
N VAL A 119 26.46 -0.71 -9.80
CA VAL A 119 26.29 -0.86 -8.34
C VAL A 119 26.79 0.38 -7.59
N GLY A 120 27.75 1.10 -8.16
CA GLY A 120 28.22 2.40 -7.69
C GLY A 120 27.22 3.53 -7.89
N LEU A 121 26.24 3.38 -8.80
CA LEU A 121 25.24 4.42 -9.02
C LEU A 121 24.42 4.66 -7.77
N ARG A 122 24.31 5.93 -7.40
CA ARG A 122 23.61 6.36 -6.19
C ARG A 122 22.17 5.87 -6.13
N HIS A 123 21.44 5.92 -7.25
CA HIS A 123 20.06 5.46 -7.35
C HIS A 123 19.94 3.94 -7.13
N VAL A 124 20.90 3.16 -7.63
CA VAL A 124 20.97 1.71 -7.39
C VAL A 124 21.30 1.40 -5.94
N GLN A 125 22.24 2.14 -5.33
CA GLN A 125 22.56 1.99 -3.90
C GLN A 125 21.35 2.26 -3.01
N ILE A 126 20.56 3.30 -3.31
CA ILE A 126 19.33 3.60 -2.59
C ILE A 126 18.32 2.47 -2.74
N ALA A 127 18.07 2.03 -3.97
CA ALA A 127 17.17 0.92 -4.21
C ALA A 127 17.59 -0.33 -3.42
N LYS A 128 18.88 -0.67 -3.42
CA LYS A 128 19.44 -1.80 -2.66
C LYS A 128 19.34 -1.64 -1.14
N SER A 129 19.51 -0.42 -0.62
CA SER A 129 19.47 -0.15 0.82
C SER A 129 18.06 -0.24 1.42
N HIS A 130 17.02 -0.15 0.58
CA HIS A 130 15.63 -0.16 1.01
C HIS A 130 14.85 -1.34 0.44
N THR A 131 14.46 -2.26 1.33
CA THR A 131 13.77 -3.51 0.99
C THR A 131 12.54 -3.29 0.10
N TYR A 132 11.71 -2.29 0.38
CA TYR A 132 10.51 -2.01 -0.43
C TYR A 132 10.84 -1.58 -1.85
N ILE A 133 11.81 -0.67 -2.02
CA ILE A 133 12.22 -0.17 -3.33
C ILE A 133 12.83 -1.31 -4.15
N TRP A 134 13.73 -2.09 -3.55
CA TRP A 134 14.30 -3.26 -4.21
C TRP A 134 13.24 -4.30 -4.58
N SER A 135 12.30 -4.58 -3.68
CA SER A 135 11.20 -5.51 -3.94
C SER A 135 10.37 -5.07 -5.15
N ALA A 136 10.09 -3.78 -5.31
CA ALA A 136 9.40 -3.28 -6.50
C ALA A 136 10.21 -3.45 -7.77
N VAL A 137 11.51 -3.17 -7.76
CA VAL A 137 12.38 -3.41 -8.93
C VAL A 137 12.34 -4.90 -9.32
N LEU A 138 12.45 -5.80 -8.35
CA LEU A 138 12.33 -7.24 -8.59
C LEU A 138 10.95 -7.63 -9.12
N GLU A 139 9.88 -7.05 -8.59
CA GLU A 139 8.51 -7.32 -9.06
C GLU A 139 8.32 -6.82 -10.50
N MET A 140 8.85 -5.65 -10.85
CA MET A 140 8.86 -5.12 -12.21
C MET A 140 9.65 -6.00 -13.18
N LEU A 141 10.81 -6.52 -12.77
CA LEU A 141 11.60 -7.46 -13.57
C LEU A 141 10.83 -8.77 -13.80
N ASN A 142 10.27 -9.33 -12.73
CA ASN A 142 9.49 -10.57 -12.79
C ASN A 142 8.24 -10.43 -13.66
N ALA A 143 7.57 -9.29 -13.58
CA ALA A 143 6.39 -8.97 -14.37
C ALA A 143 6.71 -8.54 -15.81
N GLY A 144 7.99 -8.32 -16.12
CA GLY A 144 8.46 -7.83 -17.41
C GLY A 144 8.08 -6.37 -17.69
N THR A 145 7.73 -5.58 -16.67
CA THR A 145 7.43 -4.14 -16.80
C THR A 145 8.68 -3.28 -16.71
N ALA A 146 9.76 -3.78 -16.09
CA ALA A 146 11.05 -3.09 -15.96
C ALA A 146 11.66 -2.67 -17.31
N ARG A 147 11.27 -3.30 -18.43
CA ARG A 147 11.76 -2.96 -19.77
C ARG A 147 11.24 -1.64 -20.33
N PHE A 148 10.26 -1.03 -19.66
CA PHE A 148 9.57 0.18 -20.13
C PHE A 148 10.01 1.45 -19.39
N PHE A 149 10.87 1.31 -18.39
CA PHE A 149 11.24 2.40 -17.50
C PHE A 149 12.75 2.41 -17.31
N THR A 150 13.35 3.57 -17.44
CA THR A 150 14.74 3.82 -17.04
C THR A 150 14.85 3.91 -15.51
N LEU A 151 16.09 3.91 -15.01
CA LEU A 151 16.32 4.17 -13.58
C LEU A 151 15.85 5.59 -13.19
N ASP A 152 15.98 6.55 -14.10
CA ASP A 152 15.55 7.93 -13.88
C ASP A 152 14.03 8.07 -13.84
N ASP A 153 13.29 7.33 -14.68
CA ASP A 153 11.82 7.26 -14.59
C ASP A 153 11.38 6.76 -13.21
N PHE A 154 12.03 5.72 -12.72
CA PHE A 154 11.73 5.13 -11.42
C PHE A 154 12.08 6.06 -10.26
N VAL A 155 13.22 6.76 -10.33
CA VAL A 155 13.62 7.76 -9.33
C VAL A 155 12.70 8.99 -9.38
N SER A 156 12.34 9.46 -10.56
CA SER A 156 11.38 10.54 -10.76
C SER A 156 10.04 10.22 -10.10
N MET A 157 9.55 8.99 -10.28
CA MET A 157 8.38 8.48 -9.56
C MET A 157 8.58 8.53 -8.04
N LEU A 158 9.73 8.10 -7.51
CA LEU A 158 10.01 8.13 -6.07
C LEU A 158 10.03 9.56 -5.50
N THR A 159 10.47 10.54 -6.28
CA THR A 159 10.53 11.97 -5.91
C THR A 159 9.22 12.73 -6.14
N THR A 160 8.21 12.10 -6.73
CA THR A 160 6.89 12.68 -6.87
C THR A 160 6.08 12.42 -5.60
N SER A 161 5.40 13.41 -5.04
CA SER A 161 4.51 13.20 -3.87
C SER A 161 3.04 13.07 -4.25
N LYS A 162 2.68 13.52 -5.45
CA LYS A 162 1.29 13.69 -5.89
C LYS A 162 0.74 12.41 -6.51
N CYS A 163 -0.57 12.23 -6.37
CA CYS A 163 -1.32 11.20 -7.06
C CYS A 163 -1.45 11.57 -8.54
N MET A 164 -1.05 10.68 -9.46
CA MET A 164 -1.17 10.91 -10.90
C MET A 164 -2.63 11.00 -11.38
N ILE A 165 -3.55 10.38 -10.64
CA ILE A 165 -4.95 10.27 -11.01
C ILE A 165 -5.76 11.49 -10.56
N CYS A 166 -5.81 11.76 -9.25
CA CYS A 166 -6.61 12.88 -8.72
C CYS A 166 -5.84 14.20 -8.69
N LYS A 167 -4.50 14.16 -8.78
CA LYS A 167 -3.61 15.32 -8.69
C LYS A 167 -3.80 16.16 -7.41
N ASP A 168 -4.46 15.59 -6.41
CA ASP A 168 -4.65 16.21 -5.10
C ASP A 168 -3.28 16.51 -4.49
N SER A 169 -3.03 17.79 -4.19
CA SER A 169 -1.79 18.29 -3.60
C SER A 169 -1.71 18.08 -2.10
N ASP A 170 -2.85 17.82 -1.46
CA ASP A 170 -2.98 17.93 -0.01
C ASP A 170 -2.67 16.60 0.69
N ALA A 171 -2.42 15.54 -0.07
CA ALA A 171 -2.06 14.22 0.43
C ALA A 171 -0.91 13.61 -0.38
N PHE A 172 -0.01 12.94 0.34
CA PHE A 172 1.02 12.10 -0.25
C PHE A 172 0.38 10.85 -0.87
N ALA A 173 0.92 10.43 -2.01
CA ALA A 173 0.54 9.23 -2.73
C ALA A 173 1.55 8.10 -2.47
N PRO A 174 1.33 7.27 -1.43
CA PRO A 174 2.33 6.29 -1.02
C PRO A 174 2.33 5.04 -1.91
N TRP A 175 1.25 4.79 -2.66
CA TRP A 175 1.14 3.61 -3.52
C TRP A 175 1.73 3.89 -4.89
N VAL A 176 2.34 2.88 -5.49
CA VAL A 176 2.92 2.94 -6.83
C VAL A 176 2.37 1.82 -7.68
N CYS A 177 1.80 2.16 -8.82
CA CYS A 177 1.44 1.19 -9.86
C CYS A 177 2.71 0.83 -10.66
N LEU A 178 3.28 -0.34 -10.37
CA LEU A 178 4.56 -0.80 -10.96
C LEU A 178 4.48 -1.11 -12.46
N MET A 179 3.26 -1.23 -13.00
CA MET A 179 3.05 -1.34 -14.45
C MET A 179 3.26 -0.02 -15.16
N LEU A 180 2.85 1.09 -14.54
CA LEU A 180 2.86 2.44 -15.13
C LEU A 180 4.01 3.29 -14.59
N CYS A 181 4.70 2.84 -13.53
CA CYS A 181 5.65 3.63 -12.76
C CYS A 181 5.03 4.96 -12.28
N GLU A 182 3.78 4.91 -11.83
CA GLU A 182 3.00 6.09 -11.41
C GLU A 182 2.57 5.98 -9.94
N ARG A 183 2.61 7.10 -9.21
CA ARG A 183 2.09 7.20 -7.85
C ARG A 183 0.59 7.42 -7.78
N VAL A 184 -0.02 6.80 -6.78
CA VAL A 184 -1.46 6.81 -6.54
C VAL A 184 -1.75 6.94 -5.05
N CYS A 185 -2.75 7.75 -4.67
CA CYS A 185 -3.19 7.86 -3.28
C CYS A 185 -4.06 6.67 -2.85
N GLY A 186 -4.19 6.46 -1.53
CA GLY A 186 -5.02 5.38 -0.96
C GLY A 186 -6.46 5.36 -1.46
N LYS A 187 -7.05 6.53 -1.68
CA LYS A 187 -8.39 6.68 -2.25
C LYS A 187 -8.44 6.20 -3.71
N CYS A 188 -7.49 6.61 -4.55
CA CYS A 188 -7.50 6.27 -5.98
C CYS A 188 -7.09 4.81 -6.27
N ILE A 189 -6.38 4.15 -5.37
CA ILE A 189 -6.14 2.71 -5.49
C ILE A 189 -7.37 1.88 -5.08
N LYS A 190 -8.10 2.32 -4.04
CA LYS A 190 -9.30 1.63 -3.52
C LYS A 190 -10.57 1.91 -4.30
N ILE A 191 -10.70 3.11 -4.86
CA ILE A 191 -11.68 3.34 -5.92
C ILE A 191 -11.13 2.56 -7.10
N GLU A 192 -11.52 1.29 -7.15
CA GLU A 192 -11.19 0.26 -8.14
C GLU A 192 -11.46 0.69 -9.57
N GLN A 193 -11.73 1.95 -9.87
CA GLN A 193 -12.05 2.42 -11.20
C GLN A 193 -10.79 2.83 -11.97
N LYS A 194 -9.72 3.34 -11.35
CA LYS A 194 -8.66 3.98 -12.17
C LYS A 194 -7.38 3.15 -12.35
N ASN A 195 -7.20 2.07 -11.60
CA ASN A 195 -6.04 1.16 -11.71
C ASN A 195 -6.43 -0.30 -11.91
N ILE A 196 -7.53 -0.54 -12.57
CA ILE A 196 -7.92 -1.88 -12.96
C ILE A 196 -6.88 -2.50 -13.86
N ARG A 197 -6.67 -3.79 -13.66
CA ARG A 197 -5.91 -4.64 -14.56
C ARG A 197 -6.88 -5.57 -15.26
N LEU A 198 -6.83 -5.60 -16.58
CA LEU A 198 -7.61 -6.53 -17.39
C LEU A 198 -6.69 -7.67 -17.84
N PRO A 199 -7.12 -8.93 -17.75
CA PRO A 199 -6.52 -9.99 -18.55
C PRO A 199 -6.52 -9.59 -20.02
N GLN A 200 -5.43 -9.88 -20.72
CA GLN A 200 -5.28 -9.56 -22.12
C GLN A 200 -6.39 -10.18 -23.00
N SER A 201 -6.85 -11.39 -22.64
CA SER A 201 -7.97 -12.07 -23.29
C SER A 201 -9.29 -11.30 -23.14
N VAL A 202 -9.53 -10.67 -21.99
CA VAL A 202 -10.70 -9.82 -21.73
C VAL A 202 -10.59 -8.51 -22.49
N ALA A 203 -9.42 -7.86 -22.45
CA ALA A 203 -9.18 -6.64 -23.23
C ALA A 203 -9.38 -6.88 -24.73
N SER A 204 -8.95 -8.03 -25.24
CA SER A 204 -9.14 -8.40 -26.65
C SER A 204 -10.61 -8.53 -27.03
N LYS A 205 -11.40 -9.26 -26.23
CA LYS A 205 -12.83 -9.49 -26.49
C LYS A 205 -13.69 -8.25 -26.24
N CYS A 206 -13.41 -7.50 -25.18
CA CYS A 206 -14.22 -6.37 -24.74
C CYS A 206 -13.90 -5.07 -25.50
N LEU A 207 -12.64 -4.85 -25.85
CA LEU A 207 -12.15 -3.61 -26.45
C LEU A 207 -11.64 -3.78 -27.88
N GLY A 208 -11.82 -4.97 -28.48
CA GLY A 208 -11.42 -5.24 -29.85
C GLY A 208 -9.90 -5.20 -30.08
N LEU A 209 -9.09 -5.34 -29.04
CA LEU A 209 -7.63 -5.29 -29.13
C LEU A 209 -7.04 -6.64 -29.59
N ASN A 210 -6.01 -6.60 -30.43
CA ASN A 210 -5.23 -7.76 -30.82
C ASN A 210 -3.97 -7.87 -29.96
N LEU A 211 -3.34 -9.06 -29.92
CA LEU A 211 -2.05 -9.28 -29.25
C LEU A 211 -0.99 -8.26 -29.69
N SER A 212 -0.93 -7.97 -31.00
CA SER A 212 -0.03 -6.97 -31.59
C SER A 212 -0.23 -5.55 -31.05
N ASP A 213 -1.44 -5.21 -30.62
CA ASP A 213 -1.77 -3.86 -30.16
C ASP A 213 -1.23 -3.62 -28.75
N MET A 214 -1.02 -4.70 -27.98
CA MET A 214 -0.64 -4.68 -26.57
C MET A 214 0.83 -5.04 -26.35
N VAL A 215 1.39 -5.99 -27.12
CA VAL A 215 2.77 -6.43 -26.96
C VAL A 215 3.75 -5.27 -27.15
N GLY A 216 4.64 -5.10 -26.17
CA GLY A 216 5.67 -4.06 -26.21
C GLY A 216 5.17 -2.65 -25.86
N LYS A 217 3.91 -2.48 -25.44
CA LYS A 217 3.41 -1.21 -24.92
C LYS A 217 3.76 -1.07 -23.43
N ALA A 218 4.31 0.08 -23.08
CA ALA A 218 4.53 0.46 -21.68
C ALA A 218 3.22 0.37 -20.90
N GLY A 219 3.24 -0.30 -19.74
CA GLY A 219 2.04 -0.60 -18.96
C GLY A 219 1.56 -2.05 -19.04
N THR A 220 1.96 -2.81 -20.05
CA THR A 220 1.62 -4.25 -20.10
C THR A 220 2.53 -5.07 -19.20
N ALA A 221 1.97 -6.11 -18.56
CA ALA A 221 2.70 -6.96 -17.63
C ALA A 221 2.32 -8.43 -17.82
N SER A 222 3.22 -9.33 -17.48
CA SER A 222 2.97 -10.77 -17.46
C SER A 222 3.17 -11.27 -16.04
N VAL A 223 2.12 -11.66 -15.34
CA VAL A 223 2.19 -12.06 -13.92
C VAL A 223 1.92 -13.55 -13.75
N SER A 224 2.49 -14.18 -12.72
CA SER A 224 2.15 -15.57 -12.38
C SER A 224 0.73 -15.64 -11.79
N ARG A 225 -0.11 -16.55 -12.29
CA ARG A 225 -1.50 -16.76 -11.81
C ARG A 225 -1.59 -17.16 -10.35
N GLN A 226 -0.55 -17.78 -9.81
CA GLN A 226 -0.45 -17.99 -8.37
C GLN A 226 0.34 -16.83 -7.78
N PRO A 227 -0.34 -15.80 -7.21
CA PRO A 227 0.34 -14.91 -6.30
C PRO A 227 0.85 -15.77 -5.16
N LYS A 228 2.17 -15.82 -5.00
CA LYS A 228 2.69 -16.19 -3.68
C LYS A 228 2.16 -15.13 -2.73
N PRO A 229 1.53 -15.48 -1.60
CA PRO A 229 1.29 -14.50 -0.56
C PRO A 229 2.66 -14.01 -0.10
N LEU A 230 3.11 -12.91 -0.67
CA LEU A 230 4.09 -12.05 -0.03
C LEU A 230 3.30 -11.46 1.14
N PHE A 231 3.57 -11.96 2.34
CA PHE A 231 3.00 -11.46 3.60
C PHE A 231 1.54 -11.83 3.92
N SER A 232 1.18 -13.12 3.96
CA SER A 232 0.10 -13.53 4.86
C SER A 232 0.70 -13.84 6.24
N GLY A 233 0.43 -12.97 7.23
CA GLY A 233 1.02 -12.91 8.57
C GLY A 233 0.79 -14.10 9.51
N ARG A 234 0.80 -15.35 9.03
CA ARG A 234 0.85 -16.55 9.87
C ARG A 234 1.57 -17.69 9.16
N PHE A 235 2.87 -17.90 9.39
CA PHE A 235 3.45 -19.24 9.34
C PHE A 235 4.64 -19.45 10.28
N SER A 236 4.49 -20.55 11.01
CA SER A 236 5.37 -21.31 11.87
C SER A 236 6.63 -21.85 11.17
N LYS A 237 7.79 -21.61 11.80
CA LYS A 237 8.91 -22.52 12.15
C LYS A 237 9.30 -23.76 11.32
N VAL A 238 8.79 -24.04 10.12
CA VAL A 238 9.27 -25.20 9.33
C VAL A 238 9.82 -24.72 7.99
N GLY A 239 11.12 -24.94 7.80
CA GLY A 239 11.93 -24.35 6.74
C GLY A 239 11.47 -24.65 5.32
N CYS A 240 11.42 -23.61 4.50
CA CYS A 240 11.19 -23.70 3.06
C CYS A 240 12.51 -23.88 2.31
N ARG A 241 12.88 -25.12 1.97
CA ARG A 241 13.78 -25.44 0.86
C ARG A 241 12.96 -26.15 -0.23
N ALA A 242 12.37 -25.37 -1.14
CA ALA A 242 11.90 -25.84 -2.46
C ALA A 242 11.37 -24.64 -3.25
N TRP A 243 12.26 -23.90 -3.91
CA TRP A 243 11.88 -22.90 -4.92
C TRP A 243 12.58 -23.27 -6.23
N TRP A 244 11.96 -22.91 -7.36
CA TRP A 244 12.47 -23.01 -8.73
C TRP A 244 12.35 -24.36 -9.45
N THR A 245 11.13 -24.82 -9.76
CA THR A 245 10.81 -25.51 -11.03
C THR A 245 9.29 -25.62 -11.18
N MET A 246 8.61 -24.54 -11.59
CA MET A 246 7.27 -24.64 -12.16
C MET A 246 7.40 -24.32 -13.65
N ARG A 247 7.73 -25.34 -14.46
CA ARG A 247 7.74 -25.29 -15.93
C ARG A 247 6.33 -25.54 -16.48
N GLY A 248 5.39 -24.66 -16.14
CA GLY A 248 4.07 -24.61 -16.76
C GLY A 248 3.70 -23.17 -17.02
N ASP A 249 3.15 -22.87 -18.19
CA ASP A 249 2.74 -21.54 -18.68
C ASP A 249 1.56 -20.93 -17.89
N ASN A 250 1.65 -20.88 -16.56
CA ASN A 250 0.68 -20.25 -15.69
C ASN A 250 0.92 -18.73 -15.57
N ARG A 251 1.34 -18.09 -16.67
CA ARG A 251 1.43 -16.62 -16.72
C ARG A 251 0.12 -16.06 -17.25
N LEU A 252 -0.25 -14.91 -16.71
CA LEU A 252 -1.41 -14.12 -17.10
C LEU A 252 -0.88 -12.77 -17.57
N ASP A 253 -1.08 -12.49 -18.85
CA ASP A 253 -0.78 -11.18 -19.39
C ASP A 253 -1.91 -10.22 -19.04
N ILE A 254 -1.55 -9.08 -18.46
CA ILE A 254 -2.46 -8.09 -17.94
C ILE A 254 -2.11 -6.70 -18.48
N ILE A 255 -3.14 -5.88 -18.65
CA ILE A 255 -3.03 -4.50 -19.12
C ILE A 255 -3.87 -3.57 -18.23
N PRO A 256 -3.35 -2.40 -17.81
CA PRO A 256 -4.16 -1.42 -17.10
C PRO A 256 -5.30 -0.95 -17.98
N LEU A 257 -6.51 -0.89 -17.43
CA LEU A 257 -7.72 -0.58 -18.18
C LEU A 257 -7.64 0.76 -18.92
N ARG A 258 -7.15 1.82 -18.26
CA ARG A 258 -6.90 3.13 -18.86
C ARG A 258 -6.11 3.01 -20.16
N LEU A 259 -5.04 2.19 -20.15
CA LEU A 259 -4.21 1.98 -21.32
C LEU A 259 -4.94 1.18 -22.39
N ALA A 260 -5.67 0.13 -22.01
CA ALA A 260 -6.45 -0.67 -22.94
C ALA A 260 -7.53 0.16 -23.65
N VAL A 261 -8.25 1.01 -22.91
CA VAL A 261 -9.24 1.94 -23.45
C VAL A 261 -8.58 2.92 -24.42
N LYS A 262 -7.46 3.54 -24.03
CA LYS A 262 -6.70 4.45 -24.90
C LYS A 262 -6.31 3.77 -26.22
N LEU A 263 -5.71 2.58 -26.16
CA LEU A 263 -5.30 1.82 -27.34
C LEU A 263 -6.50 1.44 -28.22
N SER A 264 -7.64 1.12 -27.61
CA SER A 264 -8.87 0.79 -28.33
C SER A 264 -9.45 2.00 -29.05
N LEU A 265 -9.47 3.16 -28.39
CA LEU A 265 -9.90 4.43 -29.00
C LEU A 265 -9.00 4.82 -30.18
N GLU A 266 -7.68 4.68 -30.04
CA GLU A 266 -6.72 4.93 -31.12
C GLU A 266 -6.95 3.97 -32.30
N LYS A 267 -7.11 2.67 -32.03
CA LYS A 267 -7.37 1.65 -33.05
C LYS A 267 -8.67 1.90 -33.81
N HIS A 268 -9.72 2.30 -33.10
CA HIS A 268 -11.06 2.45 -33.65
C HIS A 268 -11.40 3.88 -34.05
N ALA A 269 -10.42 4.80 -34.08
CA ALA A 269 -10.64 6.21 -34.42
C ALA A 269 -11.35 6.38 -35.78
N GLN A 270 -11.03 5.53 -36.76
CA GLN A 270 -11.65 5.57 -38.09
C GLN A 270 -13.01 4.86 -38.17
N THR A 271 -13.33 3.98 -37.23
CA THR A 271 -14.57 3.17 -37.22
C THR A 271 -15.62 3.70 -36.24
N GLY A 272 -15.54 4.98 -35.88
CA GLY A 272 -16.48 5.66 -34.98
C GLY A 272 -15.97 5.92 -33.56
N GLY A 273 -14.69 5.66 -33.29
CA GLY A 273 -14.00 5.99 -32.04
C GLY A 273 -14.73 5.47 -30.80
N ALA A 274 -15.02 6.37 -29.86
CA ALA A 274 -15.72 6.05 -28.61
C ALA A 274 -17.09 5.37 -28.82
N SER A 275 -17.84 5.74 -29.87
CA SER A 275 -19.14 5.12 -30.16
C SER A 275 -19.01 3.66 -30.55
N HIS A 276 -17.92 3.30 -31.24
CA HIS A 276 -17.64 1.91 -31.61
C HIS A 276 -17.17 1.11 -30.40
N VAL A 277 -16.24 1.67 -29.61
CA VAL A 277 -15.76 1.04 -28.37
C VAL A 277 -16.93 0.78 -27.40
N LYS A 278 -17.87 1.71 -27.26
CA LYS A 278 -19.11 1.50 -26.50
C LYS A 278 -19.90 0.28 -26.97
N LYS A 279 -20.07 0.12 -28.29
CA LYS A 279 -20.79 -1.03 -28.88
C LYS A 279 -20.06 -2.34 -28.62
N LEU A 280 -18.73 -2.35 -28.67
CA LEU A 280 -17.92 -3.53 -28.35
C LEU A 280 -18.11 -3.95 -26.89
N ILE A 281 -18.04 -2.99 -25.96
CA ILE A 281 -18.27 -3.25 -24.53
C ILE A 281 -19.69 -3.77 -24.29
N GLN A 282 -20.70 -3.14 -24.90
CA GLN A 282 -22.10 -3.59 -24.80
C GLN A 282 -22.28 -5.00 -25.35
N ALA A 283 -21.72 -5.30 -26.52
CA ALA A 283 -21.77 -6.63 -27.12
C ALA A 283 -21.08 -7.67 -26.22
N TYR A 284 -19.93 -7.33 -25.64
CA TYR A 284 -19.23 -8.20 -24.70
C TYR A 284 -20.09 -8.51 -23.47
N ILE A 285 -20.69 -7.48 -22.84
CA ILE A 285 -21.59 -7.64 -21.68
C ILE A 285 -22.84 -8.46 -22.03
N SER A 286 -23.40 -8.31 -23.24
CA SER A 286 -24.57 -9.10 -23.66
C SER A 286 -24.26 -10.56 -23.96
N GLN A 287 -23.04 -10.87 -24.41
CA GLN A 287 -22.65 -12.23 -24.83
C GLN A 287 -21.99 -13.05 -23.73
N ASN A 288 -21.43 -12.39 -22.72
CA ASN A 288 -20.70 -13.02 -21.64
C ASN A 288 -21.46 -12.85 -20.33
N ASP A 289 -21.27 -13.78 -19.39
CA ASP A 289 -21.82 -13.61 -18.05
C ASP A 289 -21.32 -12.25 -17.49
N PRO A 290 -22.23 -11.34 -17.09
CA PRO A 290 -21.84 -10.06 -16.50
C PRO A 290 -20.95 -10.24 -15.26
N SER A 291 -20.77 -11.45 -14.72
CA SER A 291 -19.80 -11.75 -13.67
C SER A 291 -18.32 -11.49 -14.03
N LEU A 292 -17.92 -11.38 -15.30
CA LEU A 292 -16.50 -11.37 -15.73
C LEU A 292 -15.73 -10.03 -15.60
N LEU A 293 -16.37 -8.93 -15.19
CA LEU A 293 -15.82 -7.57 -15.33
C LEU A 293 -16.12 -6.58 -14.18
N SER A 294 -15.87 -6.84 -12.88
CA SER A 294 -16.24 -6.03 -11.67
C SER A 294 -16.86 -4.60 -11.82
N ARG A 295 -17.70 -4.18 -10.86
CA ARG A 295 -18.42 -2.88 -10.93
C ARG A 295 -17.49 -1.68 -11.06
N GLY A 296 -16.31 -1.76 -10.45
CA GLY A 296 -15.24 -0.79 -10.65
C GLY A 296 -14.81 -0.71 -12.12
N GLN A 297 -14.63 -1.85 -12.78
CA GLN A 297 -14.21 -1.98 -14.19
C GLN A 297 -15.16 -1.33 -15.17
N LEU A 298 -16.45 -1.56 -15.03
CA LEU A 298 -17.39 -0.90 -15.93
C LEU A 298 -17.48 0.61 -15.67
N ASN A 299 -17.46 1.06 -14.41
CA ASN A 299 -17.54 2.50 -14.11
C ASN A 299 -16.32 3.23 -14.66
N ALA A 300 -15.14 2.64 -14.49
CA ALA A 300 -13.90 3.11 -15.07
C ALA A 300 -13.93 3.22 -16.59
N ILE A 301 -14.41 2.16 -17.26
CA ILE A 301 -14.57 2.15 -18.71
C ILE A 301 -15.48 3.31 -19.14
N THR A 302 -16.56 3.53 -18.39
CA THR A 302 -17.51 4.62 -18.64
C THR A 302 -16.87 6.00 -18.53
N ASP A 303 -16.16 6.23 -17.42
CA ASP A 303 -15.52 7.49 -17.09
C ASP A 303 -14.41 7.83 -18.09
N GLU A 304 -13.58 6.84 -18.45
CA GLU A 304 -12.45 7.03 -19.39
C GLU A 304 -12.92 7.22 -20.84
N CYS A 305 -14.05 6.65 -21.23
CA CYS A 305 -14.57 6.82 -22.60
C CYS A 305 -15.43 8.08 -22.77
N ASP A 306 -15.72 8.84 -21.70
CA ASP A 306 -16.74 9.92 -21.66
C ASP A 306 -18.09 9.47 -22.26
N VAL A 307 -18.45 8.21 -22.03
CA VAL A 307 -19.62 7.59 -22.65
C VAL A 307 -20.82 7.77 -21.72
N ARG A 308 -21.59 8.85 -21.91
CA ARG A 308 -22.89 9.01 -21.23
C ARG A 308 -23.77 7.77 -21.46
N GLY A 309 -24.36 7.25 -20.37
CA GLY A 309 -25.33 6.14 -20.37
C GLY A 309 -24.77 4.74 -20.10
N LEU A 310 -23.45 4.55 -19.96
CA LEU A 310 -22.92 3.26 -19.49
C LEU A 310 -23.05 3.13 -17.96
N THR A 311 -23.03 4.26 -17.22
CA THR A 311 -23.24 4.34 -15.77
C THR A 311 -24.58 3.75 -15.34
N ASP A 312 -25.64 3.99 -16.12
CA ASP A 312 -26.99 3.45 -15.86
C ASP A 312 -27.06 1.93 -16.03
N LEU A 313 -26.26 1.36 -16.95
CA LEU A 313 -26.11 -0.08 -17.13
C LEU A 313 -25.46 -0.74 -15.90
N ILE A 314 -24.55 -0.01 -15.25
CA ILE A 314 -23.72 -0.48 -14.12
C ILE A 314 -24.45 -0.37 -12.78
N VAL A 315 -25.32 0.64 -12.62
CA VAL A 315 -26.13 0.84 -11.42
C VAL A 315 -27.14 -0.31 -11.22
N ASN A 316 -27.57 -0.97 -12.30
CA ASN A 316 -28.54 -2.07 -12.26
C ASN A 316 -27.92 -3.45 -11.94
N LEU A 317 -26.59 -3.58 -11.88
CA LEU A 317 -25.89 -4.86 -11.63
C LEU A 317 -25.44 -5.00 -10.15
N ARG A 318 -26.40 -4.95 -9.20
CA ARG A 318 -26.11 -4.91 -7.74
C ARG A 318 -25.49 -6.19 -7.14
N ASP A 319 -25.57 -7.33 -7.80
CA ASP A 319 -25.21 -8.65 -7.21
C ASP A 319 -23.74 -9.07 -7.38
N TRP A 320 -22.90 -8.18 -7.92
CA TRP A 320 -21.60 -8.57 -8.44
C TRP A 320 -20.51 -8.88 -7.39
N LYS A 321 -20.59 -8.25 -6.21
CA LYS A 321 -19.59 -8.44 -5.14
C LYS A 321 -19.56 -9.89 -4.63
N GLN A 322 -20.63 -10.66 -4.82
CA GLN A 322 -20.68 -12.08 -4.46
C GLN A 322 -19.93 -13.00 -5.43
N TYR A 323 -19.60 -12.55 -6.64
CA TYR A 323 -18.93 -13.35 -7.67
C TYR A 323 -17.41 -13.17 -7.69
N GLU A 324 -16.91 -11.99 -7.30
CA GLU A 324 -15.46 -11.70 -7.21
C GLU A 324 -14.75 -12.60 -6.18
N ASP A 325 -15.43 -12.95 -5.09
CA ASP A 325 -14.95 -13.90 -4.07
C ASP A 325 -14.92 -15.37 -4.55
N ARG A 326 -15.58 -15.71 -5.68
CA ARG A 326 -15.71 -17.09 -6.19
C ARG A 326 -14.85 -17.41 -7.41
N SER A 327 -14.37 -16.39 -8.13
CA SER A 327 -13.54 -16.57 -9.31
C SER A 327 -12.08 -16.82 -8.91
N GLN A 328 -11.58 -18.03 -9.14
CA GLN A 328 -10.13 -18.35 -9.04
C GLN A 328 -9.28 -17.53 -10.02
N ASP A 329 -9.89 -16.80 -10.96
CA ASP A 329 -9.24 -15.96 -11.98
C ASP A 329 -9.26 -14.46 -11.64
N SER A 330 -9.75 -14.04 -10.46
CA SER A 330 -9.69 -12.63 -10.08
C SER A 330 -8.23 -12.22 -9.86
N ILE A 331 -7.81 -11.14 -10.53
CA ILE A 331 -6.48 -10.54 -10.34
C ILE A 331 -6.58 -9.68 -9.08
N PRO A 332 -5.91 -10.00 -7.96
CA PRO A 332 -5.93 -9.13 -6.81
C PRO A 332 -5.58 -7.69 -7.17
N SER A 333 -6.36 -6.73 -6.66
CA SER A 333 -6.20 -5.29 -6.93
C SER A 333 -4.82 -4.73 -6.52
N TRP A 334 -4.09 -5.46 -5.67
CA TRP A 334 -2.73 -5.16 -5.22
C TRP A 334 -1.61 -5.76 -6.08
N ILE A 335 -1.89 -6.65 -7.05
CA ILE A 335 -0.84 -7.21 -7.93
C ILE A 335 -0.11 -6.05 -8.63
N LEU A 336 1.22 -5.98 -8.59
CA LEU A 336 1.98 -4.86 -9.16
C LEU A 336 1.58 -3.49 -8.61
N THR A 337 1.19 -3.46 -7.35
CA THR A 337 1.13 -2.24 -6.55
C THR A 337 2.04 -2.38 -5.34
N GLY A 338 2.98 -1.44 -5.17
CA GLY A 338 3.84 -1.38 -3.99
C GLY A 338 3.60 -0.12 -3.17
N TYR A 339 3.82 -0.20 -1.85
CA TYR A 339 3.97 0.98 -1.01
C TYR A 339 5.41 1.49 -1.13
N MET A 340 5.60 2.77 -1.45
CA MET A 340 6.93 3.36 -1.64
C MET A 340 7.16 4.63 -0.85
N PRO A 341 8.31 4.76 -0.17
CA PRO A 341 8.71 6.01 0.47
C PRO A 341 8.91 7.13 -0.56
N PHE A 342 8.70 8.37 -0.15
CA PHE A 342 9.10 9.55 -0.88
C PHE A 342 10.62 9.75 -0.81
N LEU A 343 11.24 10.11 -1.93
CA LEU A 343 12.67 10.41 -2.00
C LEU A 343 12.89 11.92 -2.05
N HIS A 344 13.54 12.47 -1.02
CA HIS A 344 13.92 13.88 -0.95
C HIS A 344 15.14 14.14 -1.83
N SER A 345 14.92 14.52 -3.10
CA SER A 345 15.99 14.79 -4.06
C SER A 345 16.85 16.01 -3.71
N ALA A 346 16.30 16.97 -2.96
CA ALA A 346 16.98 18.21 -2.61
C ALA A 346 17.98 18.09 -1.43
N VAL A 347 17.98 16.96 -0.70
CA VAL A 347 18.80 16.77 0.50
C VAL A 347 19.94 15.80 0.21
N LEU A 348 21.16 16.13 0.67
CA LEU A 348 22.33 15.26 0.63
C LEU A 348 22.74 14.90 2.08
N PRO A 349 22.84 13.61 2.46
CA PRO A 349 22.50 12.42 1.68
C PRO A 349 20.99 12.36 1.34
N LEU A 350 20.64 11.63 0.27
CA LEU A 350 19.25 11.44 -0.13
C LEU A 350 18.49 10.80 1.04
N GLN A 351 17.38 11.42 1.43
CA GLN A 351 16.55 10.96 2.54
C GLN A 351 15.27 10.32 2.00
N LEU A 352 14.92 9.18 2.57
CA LEU A 352 13.67 8.50 2.29
C LEU A 352 12.68 8.76 3.40
N GLU A 353 11.45 9.05 3.01
CA GLU A 353 10.36 9.33 3.92
C GLU A 353 9.19 8.38 3.64
N PRO A 354 8.83 7.48 4.56
CA PRO A 354 7.84 6.44 4.30
C PRO A 354 6.42 6.97 4.09
N GLY A 355 6.14 8.25 4.33
CA GLY A 355 4.78 8.77 4.46
C GLY A 355 4.17 8.38 5.81
N LEU A 356 3.35 9.25 6.35
CA LEU A 356 2.76 9.14 7.69
C LEU A 356 1.24 9.00 7.56
N LEU A 357 0.65 8.08 8.30
CA LEU A 357 -0.79 7.97 8.46
C LEU A 357 -1.20 8.66 9.76
N CYS A 358 -2.39 9.26 9.75
CA CYS A 358 -2.95 9.86 10.95
C CYS A 358 -3.80 8.85 11.70
N GLU A 359 -3.24 8.33 12.80
CA GLU A 359 -3.92 7.38 13.67
C GLU A 359 -5.28 7.88 14.16
N GLY A 360 -5.40 9.18 14.46
CA GLY A 360 -6.69 9.79 14.82
C GLY A 360 -7.74 9.64 13.72
N CYS A 361 -7.36 9.85 12.47
CA CYS A 361 -8.23 9.64 11.32
C CYS A 361 -8.52 8.15 11.08
N GLU A 362 -7.51 7.29 11.15
CA GLU A 362 -7.67 5.84 11.02
C GLU A 362 -8.66 5.28 12.05
N ARG A 363 -8.57 5.73 13.29
CA ARG A 363 -9.46 5.34 14.38
C ARG A 363 -10.89 5.77 14.11
N ILE A 364 -11.09 7.02 13.69
CA ILE A 364 -12.43 7.52 13.30
C ILE A 364 -13.01 6.65 12.18
N ALA A 365 -12.21 6.31 11.16
CA ALA A 365 -12.66 5.43 10.09
C ALA A 365 -12.96 4.01 10.57
N PHE A 366 -12.13 3.46 11.46
CA PHE A 366 -12.35 2.14 12.06
C PHE A 366 -13.70 2.07 12.79
N HIS A 367 -14.00 3.03 13.67
CA HIS A 367 -15.29 3.05 14.38
C HIS A 367 -16.46 3.37 13.45
N THR A 368 -16.27 4.22 12.44
CA THR A 368 -17.34 4.51 11.47
C THR A 368 -17.72 3.26 10.67
N ARG A 369 -16.75 2.41 10.29
CA ARG A 369 -17.02 1.13 9.60
C ARG A 369 -17.85 0.15 10.44
N LEU A 370 -17.77 0.24 11.77
CA LEU A 370 -18.53 -0.62 12.68
C LEU A 370 -19.97 -0.13 12.92
N SER A 371 -20.29 1.12 12.56
CA SER A 371 -21.62 1.71 12.77
C SER A 371 -22.43 1.74 11.45
N PRO A 372 -23.55 0.99 11.34
CA PRO A 372 -24.39 0.99 10.14
C PRO A 372 -25.10 2.34 9.88
N ALA A 373 -25.15 3.23 10.86
CA ALA A 373 -26.05 4.39 10.88
C ALA A 373 -25.45 5.68 10.30
N TYR A 374 -24.14 5.76 10.09
CA TYR A 374 -23.49 6.96 9.56
C TYR A 374 -22.84 6.66 8.20
N ALA A 375 -23.18 7.48 7.21
CA ALA A 375 -22.71 7.36 5.83
C ALA A 375 -21.18 7.26 5.76
N ALA A 376 -20.69 6.04 5.53
CA ALA A 376 -19.28 5.63 5.58
C ALA A 376 -18.33 6.39 4.64
N ALA A 377 -18.84 7.23 3.74
CA ALA A 377 -18.03 7.93 2.75
C ALA A 377 -17.28 9.16 3.31
N ALA A 378 -17.88 9.92 4.24
CA ALA A 378 -17.28 11.18 4.71
C ALA A 378 -16.11 10.94 5.70
N ALA A 379 -16.21 9.91 6.54
CA ALA A 379 -15.19 9.57 7.53
C ALA A 379 -14.07 8.68 6.98
N ALA A 380 -14.27 7.98 5.86
CA ALA A 380 -13.25 7.13 5.25
C ALA A 380 -12.16 7.95 4.52
N ALA A 381 -12.53 9.11 3.97
CA ALA A 381 -11.61 9.90 3.14
C ALA A 381 -10.35 10.40 3.88
N PRO A 382 -10.40 10.87 5.14
CA PRO A 382 -9.22 11.34 5.86
C PRO A 382 -8.27 10.21 6.32
N ALA A 383 -8.81 9.03 6.67
CA ALA A 383 -8.02 7.90 7.17
C ALA A 383 -7.10 7.28 6.11
N GLU A 384 -7.45 7.46 4.84
CA GLU A 384 -6.70 6.90 3.71
C GLU A 384 -5.66 7.89 3.15
N LYS A 385 -5.57 9.09 3.75
CA LYS A 385 -4.54 10.06 3.40
C LYS A 385 -3.24 9.69 4.10
N SER A 386 -2.18 9.61 3.31
CA SER A 386 -0.81 9.63 3.81
C SER A 386 -0.26 11.05 3.67
N TYR A 387 0.68 11.40 4.54
CA TYR A 387 1.25 12.74 4.64
C TYR A 387 2.77 12.66 4.63
N LEU A 388 3.44 13.61 3.99
CA LEU A 388 4.84 13.91 4.33
C LEU A 388 4.89 14.61 5.69
N SER A 389 6.05 14.68 6.34
CA SER A 389 6.22 15.11 7.74
C SER A 389 5.74 16.54 7.92
N ALA A 390 6.11 17.44 7.00
CA ALA A 390 5.63 18.81 6.99
C ALA A 390 4.10 18.91 6.80
N GLN A 391 3.52 18.05 5.95
CA GLN A 391 2.06 18.00 5.75
C GLN A 391 1.36 17.43 6.99
N TYR A 392 1.98 16.44 7.64
CA TYR A 392 1.47 15.79 8.83
C TYR A 392 1.42 16.73 10.02
N GLU A 393 2.45 17.56 10.22
CA GLU A 393 2.47 18.56 11.28
C GLU A 393 1.28 19.54 11.17
N VAL A 394 1.00 20.02 9.96
CA VAL A 394 -0.16 20.88 9.69
C VAL A 394 -1.46 20.11 9.96
N HIS A 395 -1.56 18.86 9.49
CA HIS A 395 -2.74 18.03 9.74
C HIS A 395 -2.97 17.76 11.23
N PHE A 396 -1.92 17.45 11.97
CA PHE A 396 -1.96 17.11 13.40
C PHE A 396 -2.50 18.28 14.25
N GLN A 397 -2.18 19.52 13.89
CA GLN A 397 -2.73 20.71 14.54
C GLN A 397 -4.27 20.83 14.41
N HIS A 398 -4.87 20.18 13.42
CA HIS A 398 -6.30 20.22 13.13
C HIS A 398 -7.02 18.89 13.40
N CYS A 399 -6.32 17.86 13.87
CA CYS A 399 -6.89 16.54 14.12
C CYS A 399 -7.09 16.30 15.63
N ASP A 400 -8.26 16.64 16.16
CA ASP A 400 -8.60 16.48 17.58
C ASP A 400 -8.39 15.05 18.10
N ALA A 401 -8.71 14.05 17.27
CA ALA A 401 -8.51 12.65 17.63
C ALA A 401 -7.02 12.30 17.79
N ALA A 402 -6.16 12.72 16.86
CA ALA A 402 -4.73 12.49 16.97
C ALA A 402 -4.12 13.23 18.18
N GLN A 403 -4.57 14.46 18.43
CA GLN A 403 -4.16 15.20 19.62
C GLN A 403 -4.60 14.52 20.91
N SER A 404 -5.83 14.01 20.97
CA SER A 404 -6.34 13.28 22.14
C SER A 404 -5.53 12.00 22.41
N ILE A 405 -5.16 11.26 21.36
CA ILE A 405 -4.29 10.08 21.47
C ILE A 405 -2.90 10.52 21.98
N SER A 406 -2.32 11.58 21.42
CA SER A 406 -0.99 12.08 21.83
C SER A 406 -0.94 12.52 23.30
N LYS A 407 -2.06 13.00 23.85
CA LYS A 407 -2.22 13.41 25.25
C LYS A 407 -2.58 12.25 26.18
N GLY A 408 -2.71 11.02 25.66
CA GLY A 408 -3.14 9.85 26.43
C GLY A 408 -4.61 9.90 26.88
N GLN A 409 -5.42 10.75 26.24
CA GLN A 409 -6.85 10.89 26.53
C GLN A 409 -7.70 9.86 25.80
N ARG A 410 -7.15 9.24 24.75
CA ARG A 410 -7.77 8.16 23.96
C ARG A 410 -6.74 7.07 23.69
N PHE A 411 -7.23 5.86 23.43
CA PHE A 411 -6.37 4.73 23.05
C PHE A 411 -5.81 4.88 21.64
N LYS A 412 -4.66 4.25 21.46
CA LYS A 412 -4.16 3.92 20.14
C LYS A 412 -4.92 2.75 19.55
N ILE A 413 -5.02 2.67 18.22
CA ILE A 413 -5.69 1.54 17.54
C ILE A 413 -5.02 0.21 17.92
N SER A 414 -3.68 0.17 17.91
CA SER A 414 -2.91 -1.00 18.30
C SER A 414 -3.21 -1.47 19.72
N ASP A 415 -3.35 -0.51 20.65
CA ASP A 415 -3.64 -0.81 22.05
C ASP A 415 -5.06 -1.35 22.21
N GLU A 416 -6.03 -0.84 21.44
CA GLU A 416 -7.39 -1.40 21.41
C GLU A 416 -7.40 -2.83 20.87
N GLU A 417 -6.70 -3.06 19.77
CA GLU A 417 -6.59 -4.38 19.14
C GLU A 417 -5.94 -5.38 20.10
N GLN A 418 -4.85 -4.99 20.76
CA GLN A 418 -4.19 -5.81 21.78
C GLN A 418 -5.13 -6.14 22.95
N LEU A 419 -5.91 -5.17 23.44
CA LEU A 419 -6.89 -5.41 24.50
C LEU A 419 -8.02 -6.35 24.04
N ARG A 420 -8.51 -6.19 22.80
CA ARG A 420 -9.52 -7.09 22.21
C ARG A 420 -8.97 -8.50 22.03
N GLU A 421 -7.72 -8.63 21.58
CA GLU A 421 -7.05 -9.91 21.43
C GLU A 421 -6.86 -10.59 22.79
N GLN A 422 -6.38 -9.85 23.81
CA GLN A 422 -6.25 -10.38 25.16
C GLN A 422 -7.61 -10.89 25.71
N LEU A 423 -8.69 -10.14 25.52
CA LEU A 423 -10.04 -10.56 25.90
C LEU A 423 -10.49 -11.82 25.15
N SER A 424 -10.20 -11.88 23.85
CA SER A 424 -10.51 -13.04 22.99
C SER A 424 -9.74 -14.30 23.43
N LEU A 425 -8.43 -14.16 23.71
CA LEU A 425 -7.57 -15.24 24.19
C LEU A 425 -8.00 -15.74 25.57
N THR A 426 -8.40 -14.86 26.48
CA THR A 426 -8.94 -15.29 27.78
C THR A 426 -10.25 -16.04 27.60
N LEU A 427 -11.16 -15.54 26.74
CA LEU A 427 -12.43 -16.22 26.48
C LEU A 427 -12.22 -17.60 25.84
N SER A 428 -11.22 -17.76 24.97
CA SER A 428 -10.90 -19.05 24.34
C SER A 428 -10.28 -20.07 25.30
N ARG A 429 -9.77 -19.67 26.47
CA ARG A 429 -9.29 -20.65 27.48
C ARG A 429 -10.43 -21.50 28.05
N PHE A 430 -11.66 -21.03 27.91
CA PHE A 430 -12.85 -21.70 28.42
C PHE A 430 -13.68 -22.30 27.27
N ASP A 431 -13.09 -23.24 26.51
CA ASP A 431 -13.76 -23.99 25.44
C ASP A 431 -15.04 -24.71 25.91
N THR A 432 -15.20 -24.86 27.22
CA THR A 432 -16.34 -25.51 27.86
C THR A 432 -17.52 -24.57 28.12
N LEU A 433 -17.38 -23.26 27.88
CA LEU A 433 -18.50 -22.32 28.00
C LEU A 433 -19.58 -22.64 26.96
N GLU A 434 -20.84 -22.57 27.37
CA GLU A 434 -21.95 -22.64 26.43
C GLU A 434 -21.83 -21.53 25.38
N LEU A 435 -22.19 -21.85 24.14
CA LEU A 435 -22.19 -20.92 23.01
C LEU A 435 -22.94 -19.62 23.34
N SER A 436 -24.08 -19.71 24.03
CA SER A 436 -24.90 -18.58 24.46
C SER A 436 -24.14 -17.60 25.38
N MET A 437 -23.35 -18.12 26.32
CA MET A 437 -22.52 -17.32 27.24
C MET A 437 -21.32 -16.72 26.50
N ARG A 438 -20.67 -17.50 25.64
CA ARG A 438 -19.56 -16.99 24.80
C ARG A 438 -20.04 -15.82 23.93
N ASP A 439 -21.19 -15.96 23.28
CA ASP A 439 -21.81 -14.92 22.48
C ASP A 439 -22.23 -13.70 23.31
N HIS A 440 -22.66 -13.91 24.55
CA HIS A 440 -22.93 -12.81 25.48
C HIS A 440 -21.66 -12.00 25.76
N PHE A 441 -20.54 -12.66 26.09
CA PHE A 441 -19.27 -11.98 26.34
C PHE A 441 -18.71 -11.31 25.09
N LEU A 442 -18.77 -11.96 23.93
CA LEU A 442 -18.36 -11.34 22.66
C LEU A 442 -19.17 -10.08 22.36
N ARG A 443 -20.49 -10.08 22.64
CA ARG A 443 -21.32 -8.87 22.53
C ARG A 443 -20.90 -7.78 23.52
N GLN A 444 -20.52 -8.13 24.75
CA GLN A 444 -20.00 -7.14 25.70
C GLN A 444 -18.65 -6.56 25.25
N ILE A 445 -17.72 -7.39 24.77
CA ILE A 445 -16.41 -6.96 24.22
C ILE A 445 -16.62 -6.00 23.04
N ARG A 446 -17.57 -6.30 22.15
CA ARG A 446 -17.92 -5.42 21.02
C ARG A 446 -18.54 -4.09 21.46
N ARG A 447 -19.19 -4.05 22.63
CA ARG A 447 -19.83 -2.86 23.20
C ARG A 447 -18.90 -2.01 24.08
N ILE A 448 -17.64 -2.43 24.27
CA ILE A 448 -16.67 -1.59 24.97
C ILE A 448 -16.51 -0.30 24.17
N ASP A 449 -16.84 0.81 24.82
CA ASP A 449 -16.72 2.15 24.29
C ASP A 449 -15.28 2.63 24.49
N PHE A 450 -14.47 2.47 23.45
CA PHE A 450 -13.07 2.87 23.48
C PHE A 450 -12.88 4.38 23.36
N ASP A 451 -13.92 5.17 23.11
CA ASP A 451 -13.82 6.63 23.06
C ASP A 451 -13.72 7.26 24.46
N ARG A 452 -13.93 6.45 25.51
CA ARG A 452 -13.65 6.79 26.91
C ARG A 452 -12.15 6.92 27.18
N THR A 453 -11.84 7.46 28.36
CA THR A 453 -10.44 7.58 28.78
C THR A 453 -9.80 6.20 28.94
N PRO A 454 -8.48 6.06 28.72
CA PRO A 454 -7.81 4.78 28.84
C PRO A 454 -8.01 4.09 30.20
N LEU A 455 -8.10 4.88 31.27
CA LEU A 455 -8.36 4.40 32.62
C LEU A 455 -9.73 3.72 32.75
N GLU A 456 -10.78 4.34 32.20
CA GLU A 456 -12.16 3.83 32.29
C GLU A 456 -12.36 2.56 31.48
N VAL A 457 -11.79 2.51 30.28
CA VAL A 457 -11.81 1.31 29.44
C VAL A 457 -11.03 0.19 30.13
N CYS A 458 -9.81 0.44 30.65
CA CYS A 458 -9.04 -0.56 31.37
C CYS A 458 -9.81 -1.10 32.60
N ALA A 459 -10.52 -0.25 33.33
CA ALA A 459 -11.37 -0.67 34.44
C ALA A 459 -12.54 -1.56 33.95
N THR A 460 -13.16 -1.20 32.82
CA THR A 460 -14.24 -1.99 32.20
C THR A 460 -13.72 -3.35 31.72
N VAL A 461 -12.58 -3.38 31.02
CA VAL A 461 -11.91 -4.60 30.55
C VAL A 461 -11.53 -5.50 31.71
N ARG A 462 -10.94 -4.94 32.77
CA ARG A 462 -10.58 -5.71 33.98
C ARG A 462 -11.80 -6.32 34.64
N SER A 463 -12.89 -5.55 34.80
CA SER A 463 -14.15 -6.05 35.34
C SER A 463 -14.69 -7.21 34.49
N LEU A 464 -14.64 -7.06 33.16
CA LEU A 464 -15.09 -8.10 32.23
C LEU A 464 -14.24 -9.37 32.32
N LEU A 465 -12.90 -9.24 32.37
CA LEU A 465 -11.98 -10.36 32.53
C LEU A 465 -12.25 -11.14 33.82
N LEU A 466 -12.42 -10.44 34.95
CA LEU A 466 -12.74 -11.07 36.24
C LEU A 466 -14.06 -11.85 36.17
N ARG A 467 -15.08 -11.32 35.48
CA ARG A 467 -16.36 -12.03 35.31
C ARG A 467 -16.23 -13.26 34.41
N ILE A 468 -15.45 -13.16 33.33
CA ILE A 468 -15.17 -14.31 32.44
C ILE A 468 -14.46 -15.41 33.25
N ASP A 469 -13.43 -15.06 34.02
CA ASP A 469 -12.68 -16.02 34.84
C ASP A 469 -13.56 -16.64 35.94
N GLU A 470 -14.38 -15.85 36.62
CA GLU A 470 -15.27 -16.36 37.68
C GLU A 470 -16.33 -17.34 37.14
N ILE A 471 -16.94 -17.04 35.99
CA ILE A 471 -17.92 -17.93 35.36
C ILE A 471 -17.22 -19.16 34.77
N GLY A 472 -16.11 -18.97 34.07
CA GLY A 472 -15.32 -20.06 33.49
C GLY A 472 -14.87 -21.08 34.55
N ASN A 473 -14.36 -20.60 35.69
CA ASN A 473 -13.97 -21.45 36.81
C ASN A 473 -15.16 -22.19 37.44
N ARG A 474 -16.33 -21.54 37.57
CA ARG A 474 -17.55 -22.22 38.06
C ARG A 474 -18.00 -23.34 37.13
N CYS A 475 -17.98 -23.11 35.81
CA CYS A 475 -18.31 -24.15 34.83
C CYS A 475 -17.31 -25.33 34.88
N LEU A 476 -16.02 -25.05 35.06
CA LEU A 476 -14.99 -26.08 35.22
C LEU A 476 -15.23 -26.91 36.50
N GLN A 477 -15.52 -26.25 37.63
CA GLN A 477 -15.83 -26.92 38.89
C GLN A 477 -17.05 -27.82 38.77
N GLN A 478 -18.16 -27.33 38.21
CA GLN A 478 -19.38 -28.13 37.99
C GLN A 478 -19.10 -29.38 37.15
N ARG A 479 -18.32 -29.28 36.08
CA ARG A 479 -17.92 -30.43 35.25
C ARG A 479 -17.08 -31.44 36.03
N THR A 480 -16.15 -30.98 36.87
CA THR A 480 -15.35 -31.88 37.70
C THR A 480 -16.21 -32.63 38.72
N SER A 481 -17.19 -31.96 39.32
CA SER A 481 -18.15 -32.58 40.24
C SER A 481 -19.05 -33.60 39.53
N SER A 482 -19.60 -33.27 38.35
CA SER A 482 -20.42 -34.21 37.56
C SER A 482 -19.64 -35.47 37.17
N ARG A 483 -18.39 -35.32 36.71
CA ARG A 483 -17.52 -36.48 36.39
C ARG A 483 -17.20 -37.34 37.60
N GLN A 484 -17.02 -36.75 38.79
CA GLN A 484 -16.83 -37.51 40.02
C GLN A 484 -18.07 -38.31 40.38
N VAL A 485 -19.27 -37.74 40.23
CA VAL A 485 -20.54 -38.45 40.47
C VAL A 485 -20.70 -39.60 39.47
N GLU A 486 -20.47 -39.37 38.17
CA GLU A 486 -20.54 -40.43 37.15
C GLU A 486 -19.54 -41.56 37.42
N SER A 487 -18.29 -41.24 37.80
CA SER A 487 -17.29 -42.26 38.18
C SER A 487 -17.71 -43.06 39.41
N SER A 488 -18.35 -42.40 40.38
CA SER A 488 -18.86 -43.03 41.60
C SER A 488 -20.02 -43.99 41.29
N THR A 489 -20.95 -43.56 40.42
CA THR A 489 -22.10 -44.36 40.00
C THR A 489 -21.67 -45.54 39.15
N ALA A 490 -20.73 -45.35 38.21
CA ALA A 490 -20.16 -46.45 37.41
C ALA A 490 -19.49 -47.52 38.28
N ARG A 491 -18.78 -47.13 39.35
CA ARG A 491 -18.20 -48.10 40.31
C ARG A 491 -19.25 -48.86 41.13
N ARG A 492 -20.43 -48.27 41.37
CA ARG A 492 -21.52 -48.95 42.09
C ARG A 492 -22.31 -49.92 41.21
N LEU A 493 -22.42 -49.66 39.90
CA LEU A 493 -23.12 -50.54 38.95
C LEU A 493 -22.24 -51.68 38.41
N GLY A 494 -20.91 -51.56 38.51
CA GLY A 494 -19.96 -52.61 38.15
C GLY A 494 -19.58 -53.57 39.28
N ARG A 495 -20.25 -53.48 40.43
CA ARG A 495 -20.21 -54.44 41.55
C ARG A 495 -21.60 -55.04 41.71
#